data_AF-A0A2H5VA65-F1
#
_entry.id   AF-A0A2H5VA65-F1
#
_cell.length_a   1.000
_cell.length_b   1.000
_cell.length_c   1.000
_cell.angle_alpha   90.00
_cell.angle_beta   90.00
_cell.angle_gamma   90.00
#
_symmetry.space_group_name_H-M   'P 1'
#
loop_
_entity.id
_entity.type
_entity.pdbx_description
1 polymer ?
#
loop_
_entity_poly.entity_id
_entity_poly.type
_entity_poly.pdbx_seq_one_letter_code
_entity_poly.pdbx_strand_id
1 'polypeptide(L)'
;MDAIRIEGVEVTDNNIISIRIRINYAMRYDGLQVNTHVYDAKGMVRFTEVNGKQVSMYRLFISKDEVEKSNGTLIIKAIVEGKDVQRVRIRASIIQEHKEVEYDEIAMSIR
;
A
#
# COMPACT_ATOMS: atom_id res chain seq x y z
N MET A 1 -17.26 8.66 7.02
CA MET A 1 -15.84 8.24 7.12
C MET A 1 -15.61 7.29 5.96
N ASP A 2 -14.53 7.50 5.21
CA ASP A 2 -14.21 6.67 4.05
C ASP A 2 -13.91 5.23 4.49
N ALA A 3 -14.30 4.24 3.68
CA ALA A 3 -14.08 2.82 3.98
C ALA A 3 -12.58 2.47 4.07
N ILE A 4 -11.77 3.17 3.28
CA ILE A 4 -10.32 3.09 3.25
C ILE A 4 -9.75 4.47 2.92
N ARG A 5 -8.59 4.78 3.49
CA ARG A 5 -7.86 6.01 3.20
C ARG A 5 -6.36 5.83 3.37
N ILE A 6 -5.58 6.30 2.40
CA ILE A 6 -4.14 6.50 2.51
C ILE A 6 -3.95 7.84 3.25
N GLU A 7 -3.63 7.77 4.54
CA GLU A 7 -3.54 8.96 5.41
C GLU A 7 -2.25 9.76 5.19
N GLY A 8 -1.18 9.09 4.74
CA GLY A 8 0.10 9.73 4.52
C GLY A 8 1.06 8.83 3.78
N VAL A 9 1.92 9.46 2.98
CA VAL A 9 3.04 8.79 2.33
C VAL A 9 4.28 9.66 2.47
N GLU A 10 5.34 9.08 2.99
CA GLU A 10 6.63 9.72 3.18
C GLU A 10 7.68 9.02 2.31
N VAL A 11 8.53 9.81 1.66
CA VAL A 11 9.67 9.31 0.89
C VAL A 11 10.93 9.76 1.60
N THR A 12 11.84 8.83 1.81
CA THR A 12 13.19 9.14 2.31
C THR A 12 14.19 9.12 1.16
N ASP A 13 15.32 9.80 1.32
CA ASP A 13 16.38 9.95 0.30
C ASP A 13 16.92 8.62 -0.27
N ASN A 14 16.71 7.50 0.44
CA ASN A 14 17.12 6.17 0.02
C ASN A 14 16.05 5.44 -0.84
N ASN A 15 15.12 6.17 -1.46
CA ASN A 15 13.99 5.60 -2.21
C ASN A 15 13.10 4.65 -1.39
N ILE A 16 13.05 4.86 -0.06
CA ILE A 16 12.15 4.13 0.82
C ILE A 16 10.87 4.94 0.96
N ILE A 17 9.74 4.28 0.69
CA ILE A 17 8.40 4.82 0.88
C ILE A 17 7.84 4.24 2.19
N SER A 18 7.31 5.11 3.05
CA SER A 18 6.50 4.75 4.21
C SER A 18 5.05 5.17 3.95
N ILE A 19 4.12 4.22 4.03
CA ILE A 19 2.70 4.39 3.68
C ILE A 19 1.87 4.12 4.92
N ARG A 20 0.99 5.06 5.29
CA ARG A 20 0.00 4.88 6.35
C ARG A 20 -1.39 4.72 5.73
N ILE A 21 -2.06 3.62 6.04
CA ILE A 21 -3.40 3.30 5.53
C ILE A 21 -4.34 3.11 6.72
N ARG A 22 -5.49 3.79 6.70
CA ARG A 22 -6.60 3.56 7.62
C ARG A 22 -7.75 2.86 6.90
N ILE A 23 -8.30 1.85 7.54
CA ILE A 23 -9.43 1.05 7.05
C ILE A 23 -10.53 1.14 8.09
N ASN A 24 -11.73 1.49 7.63
CA ASN A 24 -12.94 1.58 8.43
C ASN A 24 -14.10 0.90 7.68
N TYR A 25 -13.90 -0.38 7.37
CA TYR A 25 -14.85 -1.18 6.60
C TYR A 25 -15.35 -2.35 7.44
N ALA A 26 -16.57 -2.24 7.95
CA ALA A 26 -17.16 -3.22 8.86
C ALA A 26 -17.87 -4.38 8.14
N MET A 27 -18.03 -4.31 6.82
CA MET A 27 -18.68 -5.36 6.05
C MET A 27 -17.79 -6.60 5.88
N ARG A 28 -18.28 -7.63 5.20
CA ARG A 28 -17.49 -8.81 4.86
C ARG A 28 -16.45 -8.44 3.80
N TYR A 29 -15.22 -8.85 3.99
CA TYR A 29 -14.13 -8.76 3.00
C TYR A 29 -13.05 -9.80 3.35
N ASP A 30 -12.18 -10.11 2.41
CA ASP A 30 -11.11 -11.09 2.56
C ASP A 30 -9.83 -10.44 3.09
N GLY A 31 -9.53 -9.22 2.63
CA GLY A 31 -8.36 -8.48 3.05
C GLY A 31 -8.13 -7.21 2.24
N LEU A 32 -6.97 -6.61 2.47
CA LEU A 32 -6.47 -5.46 1.74
C LEU A 32 -5.43 -5.92 0.71
N GLN A 33 -5.57 -5.45 -0.53
CA GLN A 33 -4.51 -5.52 -1.53
C GLN A 33 -3.88 -4.14 -1.73
N VAL A 34 -2.55 -4.05 -1.67
CA VAL A 34 -1.79 -2.84 -1.98
C VAL A 34 -0.93 -3.09 -3.20
N ASN A 35 -1.12 -2.26 -4.22
CA ASN A 35 -0.40 -2.33 -5.49
C ASN A 35 0.26 -0.98 -5.79
N THR A 36 1.29 -1.02 -6.62
CA THR A 36 1.97 0.16 -7.11
C THR A 36 2.02 0.18 -8.63
N HIS A 37 2.16 1.38 -9.17
CA HIS A 37 2.44 1.62 -10.58
C HIS A 37 3.54 2.66 -10.71
N VAL A 38 4.61 2.32 -11.42
CA VAL A 38 5.70 3.24 -11.75
C VAL A 38 5.40 3.88 -13.09
N TYR A 39 5.44 5.21 -13.15
CA TYR A 39 5.25 5.96 -14.40
C TYR A 39 6.58 6.19 -15.11
N ASP A 40 6.52 6.20 -16.45
CA ASP A 40 7.55 6.73 -17.35
C ASP A 40 8.97 6.13 -17.21
N ALA A 41 9.12 5.08 -16.41
CA ALA A 41 10.40 4.40 -16.14
C ALA A 41 10.20 2.89 -16.02
N LYS A 42 11.27 2.14 -16.30
CA LYS A 42 11.34 0.72 -15.94
C LYS A 42 11.74 0.60 -14.47
N GLY A 43 10.76 0.35 -13.62
CA GLY A 43 10.97 0.16 -12.20
C GLY A 43 9.86 -0.66 -11.56
N MET A 44 10.10 -1.07 -10.33
CA MET A 44 9.16 -1.79 -9.48
C MET A 44 9.19 -1.20 -8.08
N VAL A 45 8.13 -1.44 -7.30
CA VAL A 45 8.14 -1.11 -5.88
C VAL A 45 7.98 -2.40 -5.11
N ARG A 46 8.96 -2.72 -4.26
CA ARG A 46 8.95 -3.92 -3.43
C ARG A 46 8.56 -3.53 -2.01
N PHE A 47 7.45 -4.08 -1.53
CA PHE A 47 7.06 -3.98 -0.14
C PHE A 47 8.01 -4.80 0.73
N THR A 48 8.52 -4.17 1.78
CA THR A 48 9.54 -4.74 2.66
C THR A 48 9.04 -4.96 4.08
N GLU A 49 8.03 -4.20 4.52
CA GLU A 49 7.54 -4.30 5.91
C GLU A 49 6.05 -3.97 5.98
N VAL A 50 5.32 -4.66 6.85
CA VAL A 50 3.95 -4.32 7.27
C VAL A 50 3.88 -4.38 8.79
N ASN A 51 3.55 -3.27 9.46
CA ASN A 51 3.47 -3.17 10.92
C ASN A 51 4.69 -3.76 11.64
N GLY A 52 5.90 -3.50 11.14
CA GLY A 52 7.15 -4.04 11.71
C GLY A 52 7.51 -5.47 11.28
N LYS A 53 6.58 -6.21 10.65
CA LYS A 53 6.85 -7.57 10.14
C LYS A 53 7.46 -7.49 8.74
N GLN A 54 8.62 -8.11 8.56
CA GLN A 54 9.33 -8.13 7.29
C GLN A 54 8.56 -8.96 6.25
N VAL A 55 8.52 -8.46 5.02
CA VAL A 55 7.92 -9.10 3.84
C VAL A 55 8.81 -8.84 2.62
N SER A 56 8.58 -9.56 1.51
CA SER A 56 9.25 -9.28 0.24
C SER A 56 8.31 -9.60 -0.91
N MET A 57 7.51 -8.61 -1.30
CA MET A 57 6.44 -8.78 -2.29
C MET A 57 6.30 -7.54 -3.17
N TYR A 58 5.90 -7.72 -4.44
CA TYR A 58 5.58 -6.61 -5.36
C TYR A 58 4.07 -6.32 -5.45
N ARG A 59 3.25 -7.27 -4.99
CA ARG A 59 1.81 -7.13 -4.80
C ARG A 59 1.52 -7.59 -3.38
N LEU A 60 1.12 -6.67 -2.53
CA LEU A 60 0.96 -6.95 -1.12
C LEU A 60 -0.50 -7.30 -0.84
N PHE A 61 -0.73 -8.44 -0.21
CA PHE A 61 -2.02 -8.79 0.35
C PHE A 61 -1.89 -8.92 1.87
N ILE A 62 -2.83 -8.31 2.60
CA ILE A 62 -2.91 -8.34 4.06
C ILE A 62 -4.29 -8.85 4.40
N SER A 63 -4.38 -9.95 5.16
CA SER A 63 -5.68 -10.56 5.48
C SER A 63 -6.52 -9.63 6.36
N LYS A 64 -7.84 -9.79 6.30
CA LYS A 64 -8.76 -9.11 7.21
C LYS A 64 -8.33 -9.27 8.69
N ASP A 65 -7.93 -10.47 9.10
CA ASP A 65 -7.47 -10.73 10.47
C ASP A 65 -6.25 -9.89 10.85
N GLU A 66 -5.28 -9.69 9.94
CA GLU A 66 -4.12 -8.84 10.18
C GLU A 66 -4.52 -7.35 10.25
N VAL A 67 -5.48 -6.92 9.43
CA VAL A 67 -6.05 -5.57 9.49
C VAL A 67 -6.75 -5.32 10.83
N GLU A 68 -7.61 -6.24 11.27
CA GLU A 68 -8.36 -6.11 12.52
C GLU A 68 -7.44 -6.13 13.75
N LYS A 69 -6.41 -6.99 13.75
CA LYS A 69 -5.35 -7.00 14.80
C LYS A 69 -4.63 -5.66 14.93
N SER A 70 -4.57 -4.87 13.86
CA SER A 70 -3.96 -3.54 13.83
C SER A 70 -4.94 -2.40 14.12
N ASN A 71 -6.17 -2.72 14.55
CA ASN A 71 -7.25 -1.75 14.73
C ASN A 71 -7.50 -0.91 13.46
N GLY A 72 -7.41 -1.54 12.29
CA GLY A 72 -7.63 -0.90 10.99
C GLY A 72 -6.54 0.07 10.57
N THR A 73 -5.38 0.13 11.24
CA THR A 73 -4.28 1.03 10.88
C THR A 73 -3.04 0.24 10.46
N LEU A 74 -2.59 0.44 9.23
CA LEU A 74 -1.41 -0.22 8.68
C LEU A 74 -0.30 0.80 8.41
N ILE A 75 0.93 0.42 8.75
CA ILE A 75 2.16 1.10 8.37
C ILE A 75 2.95 0.15 7.47
N ILE A 76 3.16 0.55 6.23
CA ILE A 76 3.80 -0.27 5.20
C ILE A 76 5.08 0.43 4.74
N LYS A 77 6.19 -0.29 4.67
CA LYS A 77 7.41 0.20 4.01
C LYS A 77 7.64 -0.49 2.70
N ALA A 78 8.15 0.26 1.74
CA ALA A 78 8.52 -0.25 0.43
C ALA A 78 9.79 0.43 -0.09
N ILE A 79 10.47 -0.24 -1.02
CA ILE A 79 11.64 0.30 -1.72
C ILE A 79 11.27 0.45 -3.20
N VAL A 80 11.61 1.60 -3.78
CA VAL A 80 11.52 1.81 -5.22
C VAL A 80 12.80 1.29 -5.87
N GLU A 81 12.64 0.33 -6.78
CA GLU A 81 13.70 -0.34 -7.51
C GLU A 81 13.64 0.11 -8.97
N GLY A 82 14.73 0.68 -9.48
CA GLY A 82 14.79 1.16 -10.87
C GLY A 82 15.62 2.43 -10.98
N LYS A 83 16.08 2.72 -12.19
CA LYS A 83 16.73 4.00 -12.50
C LYS A 83 15.68 5.01 -12.93
N ASP A 84 15.86 6.25 -12.50
CA ASP A 84 15.07 7.41 -12.93
C ASP A 84 13.56 7.30 -12.69
N VAL A 85 13.16 6.53 -11.67
CA VAL A 85 11.77 6.54 -11.20
C VAL A 85 11.48 7.89 -10.55
N GLN A 86 10.65 8.69 -11.20
CA GLN A 86 10.25 10.01 -10.70
C GLN A 86 8.88 9.98 -10.04
N ARG A 87 8.00 9.08 -10.46
CA ARG A 87 6.60 9.08 -10.02
C ARG A 87 6.06 7.67 -9.81
N VAL A 88 5.37 7.50 -8.70
CA VAL A 88 4.72 6.24 -8.31
C VAL A 88 3.28 6.53 -7.94
N ARG A 89 2.35 5.67 -8.37
CA ARG A 89 1.01 5.59 -7.82
C ARG A 89 0.88 4.39 -6.90
N ILE A 90 0.28 4.59 -5.75
CA ILE A 90 -0.06 3.56 -4.77
C ILE A 90 -1.59 3.44 -4.79
N ARG A 91 -2.11 2.21 -4.88
CA ARG A 91 -3.53 1.88 -4.73
C ARG A 91 -3.67 0.88 -3.60
N ALA A 92 -4.55 1.18 -2.66
CA ALA A 92 -4.98 0.28 -1.60
C ALA A 92 -6.44 -0.09 -1.85
N SER A 93 -6.74 -1.39 -1.90
CA SER A 93 -8.01 -1.92 -2.35
C SER A 93 -8.55 -2.92 -1.32
N ILE A 94 -9.79 -2.74 -0.88
CA ILE A 94 -10.51 -3.75 -0.11
C ILE A 94 -11.00 -4.82 -1.08
N ILE A 95 -10.63 -6.07 -0.82
CA ILE A 95 -10.97 -7.22 -1.67
C ILE A 95 -12.02 -8.07 -0.98
N GLN A 96 -13.09 -8.39 -1.70
CA GLN A 96 -14.14 -9.32 -1.29
C GLN A 96 -14.45 -10.27 -2.45
N GLU A 97 -14.27 -11.58 -2.22
CA GLU A 97 -14.51 -12.65 -3.19
C GLU A 97 -13.81 -12.38 -4.54
N HIS A 98 -12.51 -12.04 -4.47
CA HIS A 98 -11.65 -11.67 -5.62
C HIS A 98 -12.06 -10.38 -6.36
N LYS A 99 -12.98 -9.58 -5.81
CA LYS A 99 -13.39 -8.29 -6.39
C LYS A 99 -12.91 -7.14 -5.52
N GLU A 100 -12.48 -6.06 -6.15
CA GLU A 100 -12.30 -4.77 -5.46
C GLU A 100 -13.68 -4.19 -5.17
N VAL A 101 -13.93 -3.86 -3.90
CA VAL A 101 -15.21 -3.26 -3.45
C VAL A 101 -15.07 -1.80 -3.03
N GLU A 102 -13.89 -1.42 -2.54
CA GLU A 102 -13.54 -0.06 -2.15
C GLU A 102 -12.05 0.14 -2.39
N TYR A 103 -11.61 1.36 -2.69
CA TYR A 103 -10.19 1.66 -2.85
C TYR A 103 -9.88 3.11 -2.50
N ASP A 104 -8.61 3.37 -2.21
CA ASP A 104 -8.03 4.69 -2.24
C ASP A 104 -6.72 4.65 -3.03
N GLU A 105 -6.37 5.75 -3.69
CA GLU A 105 -5.12 5.86 -4.44
C GLU A 105 -4.48 7.24 -4.32
N ILE A 106 -3.15 7.25 -4.36
CA ILE A 106 -2.36 8.48 -4.39
C ILE A 106 -1.22 8.34 -5.38
N ALA A 107 -0.97 9.39 -6.15
CA ALA A 107 0.22 9.52 -6.97
C ALA A 107 1.18 10.50 -6.31
N MET A 108 2.46 10.15 -6.28
CA MET A 108 3.49 10.95 -5.64
C MET A 108 4.76 10.99 -6.47
N SER A 109 5.51 12.07 -6.29
CA SER A 109 6.88 12.19 -6.78
C SER A 109 7.85 11.56 -5.78
N ILE A 110 8.88 10.87 -6.30
CA ILE A 110 9.96 10.25 -5.52
C ILE A 110 11.21 11.17 -5.50
N ARG A 111 11.21 12.24 -6.30
CA ARG A 111 12.26 13.26 -6.41
C ARG A 111 11.64 14.65 -6.48
#